data_AF-A0A329SHC0-F1
#
_entry.id   AF-A0A329SHC0-F1
#
_cell.length_a   1.000
_cell.length_b   1.000
_cell.length_c   1.000
_cell.angle_alpha   90.00
_cell.angle_beta   90.00
_cell.angle_gamma   90.00
#
_symmetry.space_group_name_H-M   'P 1'
#
loop_
_entity.id
_entity.type
_entity.pdbx_description
1 polymer ?
#
loop_
_entity_poly.entity_id
_entity_poly.type
_entity_poly.pdbx_seq_one_letter_code
_entity_poly.pdbx_strand_id
1 'polypeptide(L)'
;MYESLSLASTERRASSSRVSKVGQLCRSFMRLPHIKRGASVTKAYKKNPGMGRSAMFSTLIAHYGDETLTRLLVEAHQVSKTKNIAQQLEIIQLDNWLTQKTTADDVYSLLKLNANEGNLLQNPLLNTWISYIQKVGEGNPFNSVLLKLAKRYDEDGLAHILSGAKAADNTQNIAKKVERAQLVNWLSNGKTVDDAITLLRLNTGEGGELLKNPALSTWFSYVKMTKQNPDELLFLKLKTRFSDEELVTMIAVTRDAKVWIYLEGLARVQLKNWLRKDKTADDIFNVLKLNKEGDTLFESPKISFATRVDNDNPDELMYSVMTKYYGNERLETMFARAKDSATTTSLASKLEQEMWMS
;
A
#
# COMPACT_ATOMS: atom_id res chain seq x y z
N MET A 1 -12.59 7.96 -22.82
CA MET A 1 -11.34 8.74 -22.62
C MET A 1 -11.60 10.23 -22.33
N TYR A 2 -12.67 10.84 -22.86
CA TYR A 2 -13.01 12.24 -22.60
C TYR A 2 -13.66 12.50 -21.21
N GLU A 3 -14.42 11.56 -20.65
CA GLU A 3 -15.06 11.74 -19.32
C GLU A 3 -14.07 11.69 -18.14
N SER A 4 -13.01 10.88 -18.22
CA SER A 4 -11.99 10.79 -17.17
C SER A 4 -11.12 12.04 -17.06
N LEU A 5 -10.87 12.73 -18.19
CA LEU A 5 -10.18 14.03 -18.21
C LEU A 5 -11.07 15.17 -17.67
N SER A 6 -12.39 15.08 -17.87
CA SER A 6 -13.37 16.03 -17.34
C SER A 6 -13.49 15.93 -15.81
N LEU A 7 -13.56 14.71 -15.26
CA LEU A 7 -13.56 14.49 -13.80
C LEU A 7 -12.27 14.95 -13.13
N ALA A 8 -11.11 14.59 -13.69
CA ALA A 8 -9.80 15.00 -13.14
C ALA A 8 -9.58 16.52 -13.21
N SER A 9 -10.10 17.19 -14.23
CA SER A 9 -10.03 18.67 -14.34
C SER A 9 -11.00 19.36 -13.37
N THR A 10 -12.15 18.75 -13.10
CA THR A 10 -13.15 19.23 -12.13
C THR A 10 -12.64 19.08 -10.69
N GLU A 11 -12.00 17.96 -10.36
CA GLU A 11 -11.33 17.75 -9.07
C GLU A 11 -10.11 18.67 -8.87
N ARG A 12 -9.31 18.90 -9.91
CA ARG A 12 -8.22 19.91 -9.87
C ARG A 12 -8.73 21.33 -9.71
N ARG A 13 -9.86 21.69 -10.33
CA ARG A 13 -10.51 23.01 -10.11
C ARG A 13 -11.11 23.11 -8.72
N ALA A 14 -11.70 22.04 -8.18
CA ALA A 14 -12.26 22.01 -6.83
C ALA A 14 -11.16 22.07 -5.75
N SER A 15 -10.02 21.41 -5.95
CA SER A 15 -8.86 21.50 -5.06
C SER A 15 -8.15 22.84 -5.17
N SER A 16 -7.98 23.40 -6.38
CA SER A 16 -7.46 24.75 -6.59
C SER A 16 -8.36 25.84 -5.98
N SER A 17 -9.68 25.70 -6.10
CA SER A 17 -10.69 26.56 -5.46
C SER A 17 -10.64 26.48 -3.93
N ARG A 18 -10.53 25.26 -3.37
CA ARG A 18 -10.35 25.07 -1.91
C ARG A 18 -9.04 25.68 -1.42
N VAL A 19 -7.92 25.45 -2.11
CA VAL A 19 -6.61 26.06 -1.79
C VAL A 19 -6.65 27.59 -1.92
N SER A 20 -7.40 28.13 -2.88
CA SER A 20 -7.60 29.57 -3.04
C SER A 20 -8.40 30.19 -1.88
N LYS A 21 -9.44 29.48 -1.40
CA LYS A 21 -10.30 29.90 -0.27
C LYS A 21 -9.58 29.77 1.08
N VAL A 22 -8.77 28.72 1.25
CA VAL A 22 -7.83 28.49 2.36
C VAL A 22 -6.74 29.56 2.41
N GLY A 23 -6.13 29.86 1.26
CA GLY A 23 -5.15 30.93 1.12
C GLY A 23 -5.76 32.32 1.34
N GLN A 24 -7.04 32.52 0.97
CA GLN A 24 -7.81 33.70 1.36
C GLN A 24 -8.06 33.74 2.87
N LEU A 25 -8.49 32.66 3.51
CA LEU A 25 -8.66 32.59 4.98
C LEU A 25 -7.37 32.88 5.74
N CYS A 26 -6.22 32.35 5.32
CA CYS A 26 -4.91 32.67 5.89
C CYS A 26 -4.48 34.13 5.65
N ARG A 27 -4.74 34.66 4.45
CA ARG A 27 -4.50 36.08 4.12
C ARG A 27 -5.43 37.01 4.90
N SER A 28 -6.68 36.61 5.14
CA SER A 28 -7.64 37.30 5.98
C SER A 28 -7.17 37.26 7.43
N PHE A 29 -6.83 36.10 7.96
CA PHE A 29 -6.38 35.86 9.35
C PHE A 29 -5.16 36.72 9.75
N MET A 30 -4.12 36.79 8.91
CA MET A 30 -2.96 37.66 9.18
C MET A 30 -3.21 39.16 8.90
N ARG A 31 -4.37 39.51 8.33
CA ARG A 31 -4.77 40.89 8.01
C ARG A 31 -6.02 41.38 8.74
N LEU A 32 -6.66 40.57 9.59
CA LEU A 32 -7.91 40.99 10.26
C LEU A 32 -7.64 42.19 11.18
N PRO A 33 -8.23 43.36 10.89
CA PRO A 33 -8.15 44.52 11.77
C PRO A 33 -9.35 44.48 12.72
N HIS A 34 -9.16 44.02 13.96
CA HIS A 34 -10.18 44.19 15.00
C HIS A 34 -9.60 44.96 16.20
N ILE A 35 -9.85 46.27 16.11
CA ILE A 35 -9.25 47.42 16.81
C ILE A 35 -9.43 47.42 18.34
N LYS A 36 -10.10 46.43 18.95
CA LYS A 36 -10.18 46.30 20.41
C LYS A 36 -9.34 45.15 21.02
N ARG A 37 -8.73 44.27 20.22
CA ARG A 37 -7.88 43.15 20.71
C ARG A 37 -6.40 43.30 20.35
N GLY A 38 -6.12 44.09 19.31
CA GLY A 38 -4.75 44.46 18.91
C GLY A 38 -3.98 45.11 20.07
N ALA A 39 -4.61 45.95 20.89
CA ALA A 39 -3.91 46.63 22.00
C ALA A 39 -3.26 45.65 23.00
N SER A 40 -3.96 44.58 23.40
CA SER A 40 -3.43 43.58 24.35
C SER A 40 -2.34 42.72 23.71
N VAL A 41 -2.54 42.27 22.47
CA VAL A 41 -1.53 41.48 21.73
C VAL A 41 -0.29 42.33 21.47
N THR A 42 -0.44 43.56 20.96
CA THR A 42 0.65 44.52 20.73
C THR A 42 1.39 44.85 22.03
N LYS A 43 0.68 45.06 23.15
CA LYS A 43 1.31 45.26 24.47
C LYS A 43 2.12 44.04 24.92
N ALA A 44 1.64 42.83 24.66
CA ALA A 44 2.34 41.60 24.98
C ALA A 44 3.60 41.40 24.11
N TYR A 45 3.52 41.67 22.81
CA TYR A 45 4.68 41.64 21.89
C TYR A 45 5.75 42.66 22.27
N LYS A 46 5.35 43.85 22.75
CA LYS A 46 6.29 44.85 23.29
C LYS A 46 7.08 44.34 24.50
N LYS A 47 6.53 43.39 25.27
CA LYS A 47 7.23 42.77 26.41
C LYS A 47 8.17 41.66 25.96
N ASN A 48 7.65 40.65 25.25
CA ASN A 48 8.46 39.70 24.49
C ASN A 48 7.63 38.98 23.41
N PRO A 49 8.27 38.43 22.36
CA PRO A 49 7.56 37.74 21.27
C PRO A 49 6.73 36.52 21.69
N GLY A 50 7.14 35.76 22.73
CA GLY A 50 6.42 34.59 23.22
C GLY A 50 5.10 34.93 23.92
N MET A 51 5.09 35.95 24.76
CA MET A 51 3.89 36.51 25.38
C MET A 51 2.92 37.05 24.32
N GLY A 52 3.46 37.71 23.28
CA GLY A 52 2.69 38.15 22.13
C GLY A 52 1.94 37.01 21.44
N ARG A 53 2.63 35.90 21.15
CA ARG A 53 2.02 34.71 20.52
C ARG A 53 1.00 34.02 21.42
N SER A 54 1.23 33.97 22.73
CA SER A 54 0.28 33.38 23.69
C SER A 54 -1.01 34.20 23.80
N ALA A 55 -0.90 35.54 23.80
CA ALA A 55 -2.05 36.44 23.77
C ALA A 55 -2.81 36.35 22.43
N MET A 56 -2.09 36.19 21.32
CA MET A 56 -2.67 35.92 20.00
C MET A 56 -3.46 34.60 20.03
N PHE A 57 -2.84 33.49 20.45
CA PHE A 57 -3.51 32.19 20.59
C PHE A 57 -4.78 32.29 21.45
N SER A 58 -4.68 32.89 22.64
CA SER A 58 -5.82 33.06 23.56
C SER A 58 -6.99 33.80 22.91
N THR A 59 -6.70 34.81 22.09
CA THR A 59 -7.72 35.55 21.35
C THR A 59 -8.38 34.71 20.26
N LEU A 60 -7.58 33.90 19.57
CA LEU A 60 -8.04 33.08 18.47
C LEU A 60 -8.87 31.88 18.95
N ILE A 61 -8.42 31.20 20.00
CA ILE A 61 -9.14 30.04 20.54
C ILE A 61 -10.49 30.44 21.12
N ALA A 62 -10.58 31.59 21.79
CA ALA A 62 -11.84 32.13 22.30
C ALA A 62 -12.84 32.50 21.19
N HIS A 63 -12.36 32.79 19.98
CA HIS A 63 -13.22 33.16 18.85
C HIS A 63 -13.63 31.96 18.00
N TYR A 64 -12.69 31.05 17.73
CA TYR A 64 -12.87 29.97 16.76
C TYR A 64 -13.16 28.60 17.41
N GLY A 65 -12.79 28.41 18.67
CA GLY A 65 -12.76 27.10 19.33
C GLY A 65 -11.65 26.20 18.78
N ASP A 66 -11.45 25.04 19.42
CA ASP A 66 -10.33 24.13 19.15
C ASP A 66 -10.34 23.59 17.72
N GLU A 67 -11.44 22.98 17.28
CA GLU A 67 -11.54 22.34 15.96
C GLU A 67 -11.23 23.34 14.83
N THR A 68 -11.90 24.49 14.84
CA THR A 68 -11.77 25.50 13.77
C THR A 68 -10.38 26.11 13.80
N LEU A 69 -9.83 26.44 14.99
CA LEU A 69 -8.49 26.99 15.09
C LEU A 69 -7.43 26.00 14.60
N THR A 70 -7.50 24.72 15.00
CA THR A 70 -6.56 23.70 14.53
C THR A 70 -6.62 23.57 13.01
N ARG A 71 -7.83 23.56 12.42
CA ARG A 71 -8.00 23.50 10.96
C ARG A 71 -7.33 24.68 10.25
N LEU A 72 -7.52 25.89 10.76
CA LEU A 72 -6.87 27.10 10.23
C LEU A 72 -5.34 27.01 10.35
N LEU A 73 -4.81 26.44 11.44
CA LEU A 73 -3.36 26.26 11.62
C LEU A 73 -2.79 25.23 10.64
N VAL A 74 -3.45 24.08 10.44
CA VAL A 74 -3.03 23.05 9.47
C VAL A 74 -2.98 23.63 8.05
N GLU A 75 -3.96 24.46 7.71
CA GLU A 75 -4.03 25.18 6.45
C GLU A 75 -2.90 26.21 6.29
N ALA A 76 -2.68 27.04 7.31
CA ALA A 76 -1.62 28.04 7.34
C ALA A 76 -0.22 27.42 7.26
N HIS A 77 -0.08 26.17 7.70
CA HIS A 77 1.13 25.37 7.61
C HIS A 77 1.58 25.07 6.17
N GLN A 78 0.63 25.02 5.23
CA GLN A 78 0.89 24.71 3.81
C GLN A 78 1.40 25.92 3.02
N VAL A 79 1.32 27.12 3.60
CA VAL A 79 1.71 28.37 2.94
C VAL A 79 3.04 28.86 3.52
N SER A 80 4.07 28.96 2.68
CA SER A 80 5.44 29.29 3.11
C SER A 80 5.55 30.55 3.98
N LYS A 81 4.72 31.57 3.71
CA LYS A 81 4.71 32.85 4.45
C LYS A 81 4.10 32.74 5.86
N THR A 82 3.23 31.76 6.10
CA THR A 82 2.51 31.57 7.39
C THR A 82 2.97 30.34 8.16
N LYS A 83 3.78 29.47 7.54
CA LYS A 83 4.26 28.22 8.14
C LYS A 83 4.89 28.42 9.53
N ASN A 84 5.79 29.40 9.68
CA ASN A 84 6.47 29.61 10.96
C ASN A 84 5.50 30.02 12.08
N ILE A 85 4.60 30.97 11.82
CA ILE A 85 3.64 31.40 12.85
C ILE A 85 2.62 30.30 13.14
N ALA A 86 2.22 29.51 12.15
CA ALA A 86 1.35 28.35 12.34
C ALA A 86 2.00 27.30 13.27
N GLN A 87 3.27 26.95 13.04
CA GLN A 87 4.04 26.04 13.91
C GLN A 87 4.06 26.53 15.36
N GLN A 88 4.33 27.82 15.56
CA GLN A 88 4.41 28.40 16.91
C GLN A 88 3.05 28.38 17.62
N LEU A 89 1.96 28.67 16.90
CA LEU A 89 0.61 28.64 17.46
C LEU A 89 0.13 27.20 17.71
N GLU A 90 0.52 26.23 16.88
CA GLU A 90 0.25 24.81 17.12
C GLU A 90 0.95 24.33 18.40
N ILE A 91 2.22 24.68 18.62
CA ILE A 91 2.93 24.35 19.86
C ILE A 91 2.18 24.90 21.08
N ILE A 92 1.75 26.18 21.03
CA ILE A 92 0.98 26.81 22.10
C ILE A 92 -0.38 26.10 22.28
N GLN A 93 -1.03 25.66 21.20
CA GLN A 93 -2.27 24.88 21.29
C GLN A 93 -2.07 23.57 22.04
N LEU A 94 -1.02 22.82 21.70
CA LEU A 94 -0.68 21.56 22.38
C LEU A 94 -0.31 21.79 23.86
N ASP A 95 0.44 22.86 24.16
CA ASP A 95 0.78 23.26 25.54
C ASP A 95 -0.45 23.65 26.34
N ASN A 96 -1.42 24.31 25.70
CA ASN A 96 -2.68 24.69 26.33
C ASN A 96 -3.49 23.45 26.73
N TRP A 97 -3.67 22.48 25.83
CA TRP A 97 -4.35 21.21 26.17
C TRP A 97 -3.64 20.45 27.28
N LEU A 98 -2.31 20.39 27.23
CA LEU A 98 -1.52 19.73 28.27
C LEU A 98 -1.68 20.42 29.63
N THR A 99 -1.66 21.75 29.67
CA THR A 99 -1.85 22.55 30.90
C THR A 99 -3.26 22.39 31.47
N GLN A 100 -4.26 22.28 30.59
CA GLN A 100 -5.65 21.99 30.95
C GLN A 100 -5.88 20.52 31.36
N LYS A 101 -4.84 19.67 31.26
CA LYS A 101 -4.90 18.22 31.52
C LYS A 101 -5.96 17.52 30.65
N THR A 102 -6.19 18.02 29.44
CA THR A 102 -7.12 17.44 28.47
C THR A 102 -6.58 16.08 28.03
N THR A 103 -7.38 15.01 28.10
CA THR A 103 -6.88 13.67 27.70
C THR A 103 -6.72 13.58 26.18
N ALA A 104 -5.96 12.62 25.68
CA ALA A 104 -5.88 12.37 24.24
C ALA A 104 -7.27 12.05 23.64
N ASP A 105 -8.14 11.36 24.38
CA ASP A 105 -9.50 11.04 23.92
C ASP A 105 -10.43 12.25 23.90
N ASP A 106 -10.25 13.19 24.84
CA ASP A 106 -10.94 14.48 24.80
C ASP A 106 -10.49 15.30 23.58
N VAL A 107 -9.18 15.39 23.32
CA VAL A 107 -8.66 16.08 22.11
C VAL A 107 -9.16 15.42 20.83
N TYR A 108 -9.24 14.07 20.79
CA TYR A 108 -9.82 13.34 19.65
C TYR A 108 -11.26 13.81 19.38
N SER A 109 -12.05 14.00 20.44
CA SER A 109 -13.45 14.43 20.37
C SER A 109 -13.58 15.93 20.06
N LEU A 110 -12.74 16.77 20.66
CA LEU A 110 -12.66 18.21 20.40
C LEU A 110 -12.36 18.51 18.92
N LEU A 111 -11.48 17.73 18.31
CA LEU A 111 -11.12 17.83 16.90
C LEU A 111 -12.13 17.13 15.97
N LYS A 112 -13.21 16.56 16.51
CA LYS A 112 -14.25 15.83 15.79
C LYS A 112 -13.69 14.80 14.81
N LEU A 113 -12.64 14.08 15.22
CA LEU A 113 -11.99 13.10 14.37
C LEU A 113 -12.90 11.91 14.02
N ASN A 114 -13.98 11.71 14.79
CA ASN A 114 -15.02 10.73 14.53
C ASN A 114 -16.04 11.13 13.45
N ALA A 115 -16.21 12.42 13.15
CA ALA A 115 -17.28 12.95 12.30
C ALA A 115 -17.13 12.60 10.81
N ASN A 116 -15.93 12.20 10.38
CA ASN A 116 -15.71 11.66 9.03
C ASN A 116 -15.90 10.14 9.08
N GLU A 117 -17.13 9.68 8.89
CA GLU A 117 -17.62 8.31 9.14
C GLU A 117 -16.81 7.17 8.51
N GLY A 118 -15.92 7.42 7.55
CA GLY A 118 -15.09 6.39 6.93
C GLY A 118 -13.60 6.71 6.78
N ASN A 119 -13.11 7.89 7.20
CA ASN A 119 -11.83 8.37 6.70
C ASN A 119 -10.93 9.10 7.71
N LEU A 120 -10.74 8.48 8.87
CA LEU A 120 -9.84 9.00 9.91
C LEU A 120 -8.45 9.32 9.34
N LEU A 121 -7.88 8.42 8.53
CA LEU A 121 -6.53 8.55 7.96
C LEU A 121 -6.39 9.75 6.99
N GLN A 122 -7.48 10.21 6.38
CA GLN A 122 -7.49 11.41 5.54
C GLN A 122 -7.89 12.68 6.30
N ASN A 123 -8.26 12.59 7.58
CA ASN A 123 -8.63 13.76 8.34
C ASN A 123 -7.39 14.66 8.54
N PRO A 124 -7.42 15.93 8.07
CA PRO A 124 -6.27 16.81 8.17
C PRO A 124 -5.85 17.13 9.61
N LEU A 125 -6.76 16.97 10.58
CA LEU A 125 -6.50 17.22 12.00
C LEU A 125 -5.88 16.01 12.72
N LEU A 126 -5.78 14.85 12.05
CA LEU A 126 -5.24 13.62 12.65
C LEU A 126 -3.79 13.79 13.13
N ASN A 127 -2.97 14.52 12.36
CA ASN A 127 -1.57 14.74 12.71
C ASN A 127 -1.43 15.59 13.98
N THR A 128 -2.27 16.59 14.18
CA THR A 128 -2.26 17.39 15.41
C THR A 128 -2.63 16.54 16.63
N TRP A 129 -3.58 15.62 16.51
CA TRP A 129 -3.88 14.66 17.57
C TRP A 129 -2.72 13.70 17.86
N ILE A 130 -2.05 13.19 16.82
CA ILE A 130 -0.84 12.37 16.96
C ILE A 130 0.28 13.13 17.67
N SER A 131 0.51 14.38 17.29
CA SER A 131 1.48 15.25 17.96
C SER A 131 1.11 15.50 19.43
N TYR A 132 -0.18 15.60 19.73
CA TYR A 132 -0.63 15.71 21.11
C TYR A 132 -0.33 14.44 21.93
N ILE A 133 -0.67 13.25 21.41
CA ILE A 133 -0.34 11.97 22.07
C ILE A 133 1.16 11.84 22.34
N GLN A 134 2.00 12.23 21.38
CA GLN A 134 3.45 12.24 21.56
C GLN A 134 3.89 13.20 22.66
N LYS A 135 3.24 14.36 22.77
CA LYS A 135 3.56 15.38 23.76
C LYS A 135 3.17 14.98 25.18
N VAL A 136 2.02 14.33 25.36
CA VAL A 136 1.59 13.81 26.67
C VAL A 136 2.42 12.60 27.12
N GLY A 137 3.11 11.93 26.18
CA GLY A 137 3.96 10.78 26.48
C GLY A 137 3.19 9.47 26.69
N GLU A 138 1.95 9.38 26.20
CA GLU A 138 1.04 8.22 26.35
C GLU A 138 1.36 7.06 25.38
N GLY A 139 2.64 6.74 25.23
CA GLY A 139 3.10 5.63 24.40
C GLY A 139 3.07 5.90 22.90
N ASN A 140 2.87 4.84 22.09
CA ASN A 140 2.93 4.95 20.63
C ASN A 140 1.62 5.55 20.07
N PRO A 141 1.64 6.75 19.45
CA PRO A 141 0.43 7.39 18.94
C PRO A 141 -0.26 6.57 17.84
N PHE A 142 0.48 5.75 17.08
CA PHE A 142 -0.08 4.92 16.04
C PHE A 142 -0.86 3.73 16.61
N ASN A 143 -0.59 3.30 17.86
CA ASN A 143 -1.44 2.36 18.58
C ASN A 143 -2.80 3.01 18.89
N SER A 144 -2.82 4.29 19.29
CA SER A 144 -4.07 5.01 19.53
C SER A 144 -4.90 5.15 18.26
N VAL A 145 -4.27 5.47 17.13
CA VAL A 145 -4.94 5.48 15.81
C VAL A 145 -5.50 4.11 15.47
N LEU A 146 -4.70 3.05 15.65
CA LEU A 146 -5.11 1.67 15.44
C LEU A 146 -6.35 1.33 16.28
N LEU A 147 -6.36 1.66 17.57
CA LEU A 147 -7.49 1.40 18.46
C LEU A 147 -8.77 2.11 18.01
N LYS A 148 -8.67 3.35 17.50
CA LYS A 148 -9.84 4.05 16.94
C LYS A 148 -10.36 3.40 15.67
N LEU A 149 -9.50 2.83 14.83
CA LEU A 149 -9.90 2.10 13.62
C LEU A 149 -10.47 0.71 13.95
N ALA A 150 -9.84 -0.02 14.87
CA ALA A 150 -10.26 -1.37 15.30
C ALA A 150 -11.64 -1.38 15.99
N LYS A 151 -12.13 -0.23 16.47
CA LYS A 151 -13.52 -0.09 16.94
C LYS A 151 -14.56 -0.15 15.82
N ARG A 152 -14.16 0.03 14.56
CA ARG A 152 -15.07 0.09 13.40
C ARG A 152 -14.84 -1.04 12.41
N TYR A 153 -13.62 -1.54 12.33
CA TYR A 153 -13.20 -2.52 11.35
C TYR A 153 -12.61 -3.73 12.06
N ASP A 154 -13.00 -4.92 11.62
CA ASP A 154 -12.31 -6.15 11.97
C ASP A 154 -10.91 -6.19 11.34
N GLU A 155 -10.12 -7.21 11.67
CA GLU A 155 -8.70 -7.30 11.24
C GLU A 155 -8.56 -7.31 9.71
N ASP A 156 -9.45 -8.05 9.03
CA ASP A 156 -9.55 -8.12 7.56
C ASP A 156 -9.96 -6.77 6.93
N GLY A 157 -11.05 -6.15 7.41
CA GLY A 157 -11.50 -4.85 6.92
C GLY A 157 -10.48 -3.75 7.17
N LEU A 158 -9.79 -3.78 8.32
CA LEU A 158 -8.71 -2.86 8.62
C LEU A 158 -7.53 -3.02 7.66
N ALA A 159 -7.13 -4.26 7.35
CA ALA A 159 -6.06 -4.53 6.39
C ALA A 159 -6.41 -4.01 4.98
N HIS A 160 -7.67 -4.15 4.55
CA HIS A 160 -8.17 -3.58 3.29
C HIS A 160 -8.05 -2.05 3.27
N ILE A 161 -8.49 -1.38 4.33
CA ILE A 161 -8.42 0.09 4.43
C ILE A 161 -6.98 0.58 4.45
N LEU A 162 -6.11 -0.08 5.21
CA LEU A 162 -4.70 0.26 5.26
C LEU A 162 -4.01 -0.01 3.94
N SER A 163 -4.37 -1.08 3.23
CA SER A 163 -3.85 -1.38 1.89
C SER A 163 -4.22 -0.26 0.90
N GLY A 164 -5.49 0.16 0.88
CA GLY A 164 -5.94 1.31 0.07
C GLY A 164 -5.22 2.61 0.45
N ALA A 165 -5.09 2.89 1.75
CA ALA A 165 -4.42 4.10 2.25
C ALA A 165 -2.90 4.11 1.97
N LYS A 166 -2.25 2.94 1.89
CA LYS A 166 -0.84 2.81 1.49
C LYS A 166 -0.60 3.13 0.01
N ALA A 167 -1.64 3.00 -0.83
CA ALA A 167 -1.57 3.31 -2.26
C ALA A 167 -1.80 4.79 -2.58
N ALA A 168 -2.26 5.61 -1.62
CA ALA A 168 -2.50 7.03 -1.79
C ALA A 168 -1.38 7.87 -1.12
N ASP A 169 -0.76 8.79 -1.88
CA ASP A 169 0.43 9.54 -1.44
C ASP A 169 0.21 10.31 -0.13
N ASN A 170 -0.97 10.91 0.06
CA ASN A 170 -1.28 11.71 1.24
C ASN A 170 -1.52 10.90 2.52
N THR A 171 -1.84 9.61 2.41
CA THR A 171 -2.09 8.71 3.56
C THR A 171 -1.06 7.61 3.72
N GLN A 172 -0.16 7.43 2.76
CA GLN A 172 0.76 6.29 2.73
C GLN A 172 1.61 6.19 4.00
N ASN A 173 2.20 7.31 4.44
CA ASN A 173 3.10 7.30 5.59
C ASN A 173 2.37 6.91 6.87
N ILE A 174 1.18 7.48 7.10
CA ILE A 174 0.40 7.17 8.30
C ILE A 174 -0.14 5.75 8.27
N ALA A 175 -0.61 5.27 7.12
CA ALA A 175 -1.06 3.90 6.94
C ALA A 175 0.04 2.88 7.25
N LYS A 176 1.28 3.10 6.75
CA LYS A 176 2.44 2.24 7.06
C LYS A 176 2.75 2.19 8.57
N LYS A 177 2.63 3.33 9.27
CA LYS A 177 2.89 3.40 10.72
C LYS A 177 1.79 2.72 11.54
N VAL A 178 0.54 2.85 11.13
CA VAL A 178 -0.60 2.16 11.75
C VAL A 178 -0.54 0.65 11.49
N GLU A 179 -0.23 0.22 10.27
CA GLU A 179 0.02 -1.20 9.97
C GLU A 179 1.15 -1.74 10.84
N ARG A 180 2.29 -1.03 10.93
CA ARG A 180 3.38 -1.46 11.82
C ARG A 180 2.94 -1.60 13.26
N ALA A 181 2.12 -0.69 13.78
CA ALA A 181 1.55 -0.79 15.12
C ALA A 181 0.70 -2.06 15.29
N GLN A 182 -0.14 -2.39 14.29
CA GLN A 182 -0.94 -3.61 14.27
C GLN A 182 -0.06 -4.86 14.30
N LEU A 183 0.97 -4.91 13.44
CA LEU A 183 1.88 -6.05 13.36
C LEU A 183 2.65 -6.25 14.67
N VAL A 184 3.17 -5.17 15.27
CA VAL A 184 3.84 -5.23 16.59
C VAL A 184 2.87 -5.74 17.65
N ASN A 185 1.62 -5.27 17.66
CA ASN A 185 0.61 -5.75 18.58
C ASN A 185 0.33 -7.25 18.41
N TRP A 186 0.24 -7.74 17.18
CA TRP A 186 0.10 -9.17 16.90
C TRP A 186 1.27 -9.98 17.44
N LEU A 187 2.51 -9.52 17.20
CA LEU A 187 3.72 -10.18 17.68
C LEU A 187 3.80 -10.19 19.20
N SER A 188 3.50 -9.08 19.86
CA SER A 188 3.52 -8.96 21.32
C SER A 188 2.46 -9.82 22.01
N ASN A 189 1.33 -10.09 21.34
CA ASN A 189 0.30 -11.02 21.82
C ASN A 189 0.54 -12.47 21.38
N GLY A 190 1.73 -12.79 20.84
CA GLY A 190 2.09 -14.16 20.49
C GLY A 190 1.32 -14.75 19.30
N LYS A 191 0.70 -13.92 18.44
CA LYS A 191 0.00 -14.43 17.26
C LYS A 191 0.96 -15.11 16.29
N THR A 192 0.60 -16.28 15.81
CA THR A 192 1.38 -17.02 14.82
C THR A 192 1.09 -16.52 13.40
N VAL A 193 1.87 -17.00 12.42
CA VAL A 193 1.58 -16.74 10.99
C VAL A 193 0.24 -17.36 10.56
N ASP A 194 -0.15 -18.49 11.15
CA ASP A 194 -1.45 -19.14 10.89
C ASP A 194 -2.61 -18.43 11.60
N ASP A 195 -2.38 -17.75 12.72
CA ASP A 195 -3.38 -16.84 13.26
C ASP A 195 -3.56 -15.65 12.33
N ALA A 196 -2.48 -15.04 11.87
CA ALA A 196 -2.53 -13.86 10.99
C ALA A 196 -3.27 -14.15 9.67
N ILE A 197 -3.04 -15.31 9.05
CA ILE A 197 -3.74 -15.66 7.80
C ILE A 197 -5.24 -15.86 8.02
N THR A 198 -5.64 -16.35 9.20
CA THR A 198 -7.04 -16.56 9.59
C THR A 198 -7.72 -15.23 9.91
N LEU A 199 -7.06 -14.34 10.67
CA LEU A 199 -7.57 -13.00 10.99
C LEU A 199 -7.81 -12.15 9.74
N LEU A 200 -6.97 -12.33 8.72
CA LEU A 200 -7.06 -11.66 7.44
C LEU A 200 -7.98 -12.36 6.43
N ARG A 201 -8.70 -13.42 6.84
CA ARG A 201 -9.62 -14.19 5.98
C ARG A 201 -8.98 -14.67 4.67
N LEU A 202 -7.68 -14.95 4.69
CA LEU A 202 -6.94 -15.42 3.51
C LEU A 202 -7.04 -16.94 3.33
N ASN A 203 -7.73 -17.63 4.24
CA ASN A 203 -8.05 -19.06 4.17
C ASN A 203 -9.46 -19.34 3.63
N THR A 204 -10.30 -18.31 3.51
CA THR A 204 -11.69 -18.37 3.03
C THR A 204 -11.74 -17.87 1.58
N GLY A 205 -11.99 -18.76 0.64
CA GLY A 205 -12.04 -18.46 -0.80
C GLY A 205 -11.80 -19.71 -1.63
N GLU A 206 -12.40 -19.75 -2.82
CA GLU A 206 -12.20 -20.84 -3.78
C GLU A 206 -11.14 -20.43 -4.81
N GLY A 207 -10.31 -21.38 -5.25
CA GLY A 207 -9.26 -21.08 -6.23
C GLY A 207 -8.19 -20.07 -5.76
N GLY A 208 -7.64 -19.31 -6.70
CA GLY A 208 -6.55 -18.34 -6.47
C GLY A 208 -6.99 -16.98 -5.91
N GLU A 209 -8.20 -16.86 -5.35
CA GLU A 209 -8.77 -15.59 -4.88
C GLU A 209 -7.92 -14.89 -3.82
N LEU A 210 -7.26 -15.65 -2.93
CA LEU A 210 -6.36 -15.07 -1.93
C LEU A 210 -5.24 -14.22 -2.53
N LEU A 211 -4.81 -14.52 -3.76
CA LEU A 211 -3.74 -13.78 -4.46
C LEU A 211 -4.20 -12.37 -4.83
N LYS A 212 -5.52 -12.16 -4.96
CA LYS A 212 -6.13 -10.87 -5.28
C LYS A 212 -6.58 -10.10 -4.03
N ASN A 213 -6.56 -10.73 -2.86
CA ASN A 213 -7.00 -10.10 -1.62
C ASN A 213 -5.97 -9.04 -1.16
N PRO A 214 -6.35 -7.74 -1.03
CA PRO A 214 -5.47 -6.67 -0.56
C PRO A 214 -4.80 -6.91 0.79
N ALA A 215 -5.44 -7.70 1.67
CA ALA A 215 -4.92 -8.09 2.99
C ALA A 215 -3.69 -9.00 2.90
N LEU A 216 -3.43 -9.65 1.76
CA LEU A 216 -2.23 -10.46 1.53
C LEU A 216 -0.96 -9.63 1.78
N SER A 217 -0.96 -8.34 1.43
CA SER A 217 0.16 -7.44 1.66
C SER A 217 0.52 -7.29 3.15
N THR A 218 -0.48 -7.30 4.03
CA THR A 218 -0.33 -7.23 5.49
C THR A 218 0.19 -8.55 6.03
N TRP A 219 -0.31 -9.68 5.53
CA TRP A 219 0.23 -11.00 5.88
C TRP A 219 1.71 -11.13 5.49
N PHE A 220 2.09 -10.74 4.28
CA PHE A 220 3.49 -10.71 3.84
C PHE A 220 4.37 -9.89 4.77
N SER A 221 3.88 -8.71 5.17
CA SER A 221 4.58 -7.82 6.10
C SER A 221 4.75 -8.47 7.47
N TYR A 222 3.74 -9.19 7.96
CA TYR A 222 3.81 -9.91 9.22
C TYR A 222 4.83 -11.06 9.18
N VAL A 223 4.77 -11.91 8.15
CA VAL A 223 5.70 -13.03 7.98
C VAL A 223 7.15 -12.53 7.94
N LYS A 224 7.42 -11.46 7.17
CA LYS A 224 8.74 -10.82 7.14
C LYS A 224 9.16 -10.30 8.51
N MET A 225 8.23 -9.73 9.28
CA MET A 225 8.51 -9.27 10.65
C MET A 225 8.87 -10.42 11.59
N THR A 226 8.31 -11.61 11.38
CA THR A 226 8.71 -12.85 12.08
C THR A 226 10.00 -13.48 11.53
N LYS A 227 10.70 -12.82 10.61
CA LYS A 227 11.94 -13.28 9.94
C LYS A 227 11.78 -14.56 9.11
N GLN A 228 10.55 -14.87 8.69
CA GLN A 228 10.25 -15.99 7.81
C GLN A 228 10.08 -15.53 6.36
N ASN A 229 10.12 -16.48 5.41
CA ASN A 229 9.92 -16.19 3.99
C ASN A 229 8.43 -16.31 3.61
N PRO A 230 7.72 -15.21 3.30
CA PRO A 230 6.32 -15.27 2.92
C PRO A 230 6.06 -16.03 1.62
N ASP A 231 6.98 -15.99 0.66
CA ASP A 231 6.81 -16.71 -0.61
C ASP A 231 6.82 -18.22 -0.39
N GLU A 232 7.69 -18.72 0.50
CA GLU A 232 7.76 -20.14 0.86
C GLU A 232 6.53 -20.61 1.63
N LEU A 233 6.07 -19.83 2.62
CA LEU A 233 4.89 -20.19 3.40
C LEU A 233 3.62 -20.14 2.54
N LEU A 234 3.50 -19.14 1.67
CA LEU A 234 2.39 -19.03 0.72
C LEU A 234 2.41 -20.21 -0.25
N PHE A 235 3.58 -20.54 -0.79
CA PHE A 235 3.78 -21.69 -1.67
C PHE A 235 3.31 -22.99 -1.01
N LEU A 236 3.79 -23.29 0.20
CA LEU A 236 3.42 -24.50 0.92
C LEU A 236 1.91 -24.58 1.14
N LYS A 237 1.28 -23.47 1.50
CA LYS A 237 -0.17 -23.44 1.71
C LYS A 237 -0.94 -23.67 0.40
N LEU A 238 -0.55 -23.02 -0.69
CA LEU A 238 -1.16 -23.23 -2.01
C LEU A 238 -0.97 -24.68 -2.50
N LYS A 239 0.20 -25.27 -2.27
CA LYS A 239 0.50 -26.67 -2.63
C LYS A 239 -0.38 -27.71 -1.95
N THR A 240 -1.04 -27.38 -0.83
CA THR A 240 -2.02 -28.28 -0.21
C THR A 240 -3.33 -28.40 -0.98
N ARG A 241 -3.62 -27.43 -1.87
CA ARG A 241 -4.90 -27.34 -2.61
C ARG A 241 -4.73 -27.42 -4.13
N PHE A 242 -3.56 -27.04 -4.64
CA PHE A 242 -3.31 -26.92 -6.07
C PHE A 242 -2.15 -27.79 -6.56
N SER A 243 -2.37 -28.43 -7.71
CA SER A 243 -1.32 -29.06 -8.50
C SER A 243 -0.30 -28.02 -8.99
N ASP A 244 0.86 -28.50 -9.45
CA ASP A 244 1.90 -27.62 -10.00
C ASP A 244 1.40 -26.88 -11.26
N GLU A 245 0.61 -27.54 -12.10
CA GLU A 245 -0.01 -26.94 -13.28
C GLU A 245 -0.99 -25.83 -12.92
N GLU A 246 -1.90 -26.08 -11.98
CA GLU A 246 -2.89 -25.09 -11.54
C GLU A 246 -2.19 -23.88 -10.91
N LEU A 247 -1.18 -24.11 -10.08
CA LEU A 247 -0.42 -23.05 -9.44
C LEU A 247 0.32 -22.18 -10.46
N VAL A 248 1.00 -22.80 -11.43
CA VAL A 248 1.69 -22.07 -12.49
C VAL A 248 0.71 -21.35 -13.41
N THR A 249 -0.45 -21.96 -13.69
CA THR A 249 -1.51 -21.29 -14.45
C THR A 249 -2.00 -20.05 -13.73
N MET A 250 -2.31 -20.14 -12.43
CA MET A 250 -2.74 -18.99 -11.63
C MET A 250 -1.70 -17.86 -11.64
N ILE A 251 -0.41 -18.21 -11.53
CA ILE A 251 0.67 -17.23 -11.59
C ILE A 251 0.76 -16.58 -12.97
N ALA A 252 0.75 -17.38 -14.03
CA ALA A 252 1.02 -16.92 -15.38
C ALA A 252 -0.15 -16.14 -16.01
N VAL A 253 -1.40 -16.43 -15.64
CA VAL A 253 -2.58 -15.70 -16.14
C VAL A 253 -2.89 -14.42 -15.36
N THR A 254 -2.25 -14.20 -14.21
CA THR A 254 -2.53 -13.00 -13.40
C THR A 254 -1.87 -11.78 -14.03
N ARG A 255 -2.71 -10.91 -14.62
CA ARG A 255 -2.29 -9.68 -15.33
C ARG A 255 -2.33 -8.41 -14.45
N ASP A 256 -2.69 -8.52 -13.18
CA ASP A 256 -2.73 -7.37 -12.26
C ASP A 256 -1.32 -7.05 -11.75
N ALA A 257 -0.79 -5.90 -12.16
CA ALA A 257 0.55 -5.42 -11.77
C ALA A 257 0.72 -5.26 -10.24
N LYS A 258 -0.36 -5.01 -9.49
CA LYS A 258 -0.32 -4.94 -8.02
C LYS A 258 -0.12 -6.30 -7.39
N VAL A 259 -0.65 -7.35 -8.02
CA VAL A 259 -0.49 -8.75 -7.59
C VAL A 259 0.86 -9.30 -8.07
N TRP A 260 1.33 -8.85 -9.24
CA TRP A 260 2.56 -9.32 -9.89
C TRP A 260 3.81 -9.31 -9.00
N ILE A 261 3.97 -8.30 -8.13
CA ILE A 261 5.13 -8.19 -7.22
C ILE A 261 5.25 -9.41 -6.29
N TYR A 262 4.13 -10.03 -5.91
CA TYR A 262 4.11 -11.23 -5.07
C TYR A 262 4.32 -12.53 -5.89
N LEU A 263 3.91 -12.51 -7.15
CA LEU A 263 3.89 -13.70 -8.00
C LEU A 263 5.28 -14.14 -8.46
N GLU A 264 6.22 -13.21 -8.62
CA GLU A 264 7.61 -13.55 -8.96
C GLU A 264 8.30 -14.32 -7.84
N GLY A 265 8.03 -13.96 -6.58
CA GLY A 265 8.51 -14.70 -5.41
C GLY A 265 7.99 -16.14 -5.41
N LEU A 266 6.69 -16.30 -5.62
CA LEU A 266 6.03 -17.61 -5.70
C LEU A 266 6.54 -18.46 -6.87
N ALA A 267 6.73 -17.87 -8.06
CA ALA A 267 7.31 -18.52 -9.23
C ALA A 267 8.72 -19.05 -8.95
N ARG A 268 9.56 -18.24 -8.29
CA ARG A 268 10.92 -18.66 -7.89
C ARG A 268 10.90 -19.80 -6.89
N VAL A 269 9.98 -19.80 -5.93
CA VAL A 269 9.84 -20.92 -4.98
C VAL A 269 9.39 -22.19 -5.69
N GLN A 270 8.41 -22.12 -6.61
CA GLN A 270 7.98 -23.26 -7.43
C GLN A 270 9.17 -23.86 -8.19
N LEU A 271 9.96 -23.03 -8.87
CA LEU A 271 11.15 -23.47 -9.62
C LEU A 271 12.19 -24.13 -8.70
N LYS A 272 12.53 -23.49 -7.58
CA LYS A 272 13.44 -24.07 -6.58
C LYS A 272 12.93 -25.41 -6.04
N ASN A 273 11.62 -25.55 -5.84
CA ASN A 273 11.02 -26.80 -5.40
C ASN A 273 11.12 -27.90 -6.46
N TRP A 274 11.01 -27.58 -7.75
CA TRP A 274 11.26 -28.56 -8.82
C TRP A 274 12.73 -28.99 -8.87
N LEU A 275 13.66 -28.03 -8.82
CA LEU A 275 15.10 -28.32 -8.81
C LEU A 275 15.51 -29.17 -7.60
N ARG A 276 14.97 -28.89 -6.40
CA ARG A 276 15.20 -29.71 -5.19
C ARG A 276 14.67 -31.13 -5.27
N LYS A 277 13.74 -31.41 -6.19
CA LYS A 277 13.16 -32.73 -6.44
C LYS A 277 13.78 -33.40 -7.67
N ASP A 278 14.89 -32.86 -8.16
CA ASP A 278 15.62 -33.32 -9.34
C ASP A 278 14.71 -33.49 -10.57
N LYS A 279 13.69 -32.64 -10.69
CA LYS A 279 12.80 -32.65 -11.86
C LYS A 279 13.56 -32.13 -13.07
N THR A 280 13.54 -32.92 -14.13
CA THR A 280 14.09 -32.54 -15.43
C THR A 280 13.18 -31.55 -16.15
N ALA A 281 13.68 -30.89 -17.20
CA ALA A 281 12.85 -30.07 -18.06
C ALA A 281 11.70 -30.89 -18.71
N ASP A 282 11.96 -32.16 -19.04
CA ASP A 282 10.94 -33.09 -19.53
C ASP A 282 9.82 -33.32 -18.49
N ASP A 283 10.19 -33.58 -17.23
CA ASP A 283 9.22 -33.75 -16.13
C ASP A 283 8.36 -32.50 -15.96
N ILE A 284 8.97 -31.31 -16.02
CA ILE A 284 8.27 -30.03 -15.85
C ILE A 284 7.34 -29.78 -17.04
N PHE A 285 7.79 -30.04 -18.26
CA PHE A 285 6.99 -29.92 -19.47
C PHE A 285 5.74 -30.82 -19.40
N ASN A 286 5.90 -32.05 -18.93
CA ASN A 286 4.80 -32.99 -18.69
C ASN A 286 3.87 -32.56 -17.54
N VAL A 287 4.43 -32.12 -16.41
CA VAL A 287 3.66 -31.66 -15.24
C VAL A 287 2.80 -30.45 -15.59
N LEU A 288 3.33 -29.55 -16.42
CA LEU A 288 2.60 -28.40 -16.93
C LEU A 288 1.67 -28.75 -18.10
N LYS A 289 1.57 -30.03 -18.49
CA LYS A 289 0.79 -30.53 -19.63
C LYS A 289 1.10 -29.84 -20.95
N LEU A 290 2.27 -29.23 -21.09
CA LEU A 290 2.71 -28.56 -22.31
C LEU A 290 2.88 -29.55 -23.46
N ASN A 291 3.07 -30.84 -23.19
CA ASN A 291 3.10 -31.90 -24.19
C ASN A 291 1.75 -32.22 -24.84
N LYS A 292 0.64 -31.69 -24.32
CA LYS A 292 -0.72 -31.95 -24.81
C LYS A 292 -1.37 -30.74 -25.50
N GLU A 293 -0.68 -29.61 -25.56
CA GLU A 293 -1.24 -28.36 -26.06
C GLU A 293 -1.23 -28.26 -27.59
N GLY A 294 -0.50 -29.13 -28.30
CA GLY A 294 -0.56 -29.14 -29.75
C GLY A 294 0.00 -27.85 -30.35
N ASP A 295 -0.69 -27.36 -31.38
CA ASP A 295 -0.29 -26.15 -32.11
C ASP A 295 -0.42 -24.87 -31.25
N THR A 296 -1.17 -24.90 -30.14
CA THR A 296 -1.39 -23.74 -29.27
C THR A 296 -0.33 -23.61 -28.16
N LEU A 297 0.74 -24.41 -28.18
CA LEU A 297 1.80 -24.39 -27.17
C LEU A 297 2.34 -22.98 -26.90
N PHE A 298 2.59 -22.19 -27.96
CA PHE A 298 3.12 -20.82 -27.84
C PHE A 298 2.10 -19.83 -27.28
N GLU A 299 0.81 -20.13 -27.32
CA GLU A 299 -0.25 -19.33 -26.69
C GLU A 299 -0.36 -19.64 -25.20
N SER A 300 0.30 -20.70 -24.73
CA SER A 300 0.22 -21.13 -23.34
C SER A 300 0.90 -20.14 -22.40
N PRO A 301 0.20 -19.67 -21.36
CA PRO A 301 0.81 -18.79 -20.37
C PRO A 301 1.95 -19.50 -19.60
N LYS A 302 1.96 -20.84 -19.61
CA LYS A 302 2.89 -21.69 -18.86
C LYS A 302 4.23 -21.91 -19.57
N ILE A 303 4.32 -21.66 -20.89
CA ILE A 303 5.55 -21.97 -21.67
C ILE A 303 6.77 -21.25 -21.12
N SER A 304 6.60 -20.00 -20.68
CA SER A 304 7.67 -19.19 -20.08
C SER A 304 8.21 -19.71 -18.75
N PHE A 305 7.50 -20.63 -18.08
CA PHE A 305 7.99 -21.29 -16.86
C PHE A 305 8.91 -22.46 -17.20
N ALA A 306 8.57 -23.21 -18.25
CA ALA A 306 9.35 -24.36 -18.66
C ALA A 306 10.74 -23.91 -19.18
N THR A 307 10.85 -22.71 -19.76
CA THR A 307 12.13 -22.16 -20.25
C THR A 307 13.04 -21.70 -19.11
N ARG A 308 12.57 -21.65 -17.85
CA ARG A 308 13.34 -21.17 -16.69
C ARG A 308 13.97 -22.30 -15.87
N VAL A 309 13.84 -23.53 -16.33
CA VAL A 309 14.29 -24.72 -15.60
C VAL A 309 15.81 -24.83 -15.57
N ASP A 310 16.47 -24.40 -16.65
CA ASP A 310 17.92 -24.39 -16.79
C ASP A 310 18.40 -22.94 -16.93
N ASN A 311 19.40 -22.54 -16.16
CA ASN A 311 19.96 -21.19 -16.24
C ASN A 311 21.17 -21.10 -17.18
N ASP A 312 21.78 -22.23 -17.52
CA ASP A 312 22.99 -22.29 -18.33
C ASP A 312 22.60 -22.33 -19.81
N ASN A 313 21.76 -23.30 -20.21
CA ASN A 313 21.29 -23.46 -21.59
C ASN A 313 19.75 -23.63 -21.69
N PRO A 314 18.96 -22.62 -21.28
CA PRO A 314 17.49 -22.71 -21.24
C PRO A 314 16.85 -23.01 -22.60
N ASP A 315 17.37 -22.41 -23.66
CA ASP A 315 16.77 -22.45 -24.99
C ASP A 315 17.06 -23.82 -25.67
N GLU A 316 18.30 -24.32 -25.62
CA GLU A 316 18.70 -25.64 -26.13
C GLU A 316 17.93 -26.78 -25.44
N LEU A 317 17.87 -26.76 -24.10
CA LEU A 317 17.16 -27.78 -23.33
C LEU A 317 15.66 -27.75 -23.62
N MET A 318 15.08 -26.56 -23.73
CA MET A 318 13.68 -26.41 -24.10
C MET A 318 13.40 -26.98 -25.49
N TYR A 319 14.23 -26.64 -26.48
CA TYR A 319 14.10 -27.14 -27.84
C TYR A 319 14.17 -28.67 -27.87
N SER A 320 15.16 -29.27 -27.21
CA SER A 320 15.30 -30.73 -27.12
C SER A 320 14.05 -31.42 -26.54
N VAL A 321 13.49 -30.88 -25.46
CA VAL A 321 12.24 -31.38 -24.86
C VAL A 321 11.06 -31.20 -25.81
N MET A 322 10.94 -30.06 -26.47
CA MET A 322 9.88 -29.80 -27.45
C MET A 322 9.95 -30.77 -28.63
N THR A 323 11.14 -31.05 -29.17
CA THR A 323 11.36 -31.99 -30.28
C THR A 323 10.90 -33.39 -29.92
N LYS A 324 11.12 -33.84 -28.68
CA LYS A 324 10.64 -35.14 -28.19
C LYS A 324 9.12 -35.31 -28.30
N TYR A 325 8.34 -34.24 -28.08
CA TYR A 325 6.87 -34.31 -28.08
C TYR A 325 6.20 -33.90 -29.38
N TYR A 326 6.81 -32.98 -30.13
CA TYR A 326 6.20 -32.35 -31.29
C TYR A 326 6.88 -32.71 -32.61
N GLY A 327 8.17 -33.07 -32.58
CA GLY A 327 8.99 -33.31 -33.77
C GLY A 327 9.36 -32.03 -34.52
N ASN A 328 10.49 -32.06 -35.23
CA ASN A 328 11.06 -30.86 -35.86
C ASN A 328 10.15 -30.23 -36.92
N GLU A 329 9.54 -31.03 -37.79
CA GLU A 329 8.66 -30.54 -38.86
C GLU A 329 7.47 -29.74 -38.29
N ARG A 330 6.85 -30.25 -37.23
CA ARG A 330 5.74 -29.54 -36.58
C ARG A 330 6.24 -28.29 -35.87
N LEU A 331 7.36 -28.38 -35.16
CA LEU A 331 7.95 -27.24 -34.46
C LEU A 331 8.32 -26.09 -35.40
N GLU A 332 8.85 -26.38 -36.59
CA GLU A 332 9.13 -25.37 -37.63
C GLU A 332 7.86 -24.57 -37.97
N THR A 333 6.73 -25.27 -38.19
CA THR A 333 5.45 -24.59 -38.45
C THR A 333 4.94 -23.79 -37.25
N MET A 334 5.17 -24.29 -36.02
CA MET A 334 4.79 -23.60 -34.78
C MET A 334 5.63 -22.34 -34.55
N PHE A 335 6.94 -22.40 -34.79
CA PHE A 335 7.84 -21.24 -34.71
C PHE A 335 7.46 -20.17 -35.73
N ALA A 336 7.19 -20.56 -36.97
CA ALA A 336 6.75 -19.62 -38.01
C ALA A 336 5.50 -18.84 -37.57
N ARG A 337 4.47 -19.53 -37.08
CA ARG A 337 3.24 -18.89 -36.55
C ARG A 337 3.52 -18.04 -35.31
N ALA A 338 4.33 -18.53 -34.38
CA ALA A 338 4.63 -17.83 -33.13
C ALA A 338 5.46 -16.55 -33.35
N LYS A 339 6.21 -16.46 -34.46
CA LYS A 339 6.94 -15.25 -34.87
C LYS A 339 6.02 -14.11 -35.31
N ASP A 340 4.80 -14.40 -35.75
CA ASP A 340 3.81 -13.37 -36.14
C ASP A 340 3.20 -12.62 -34.95
N SER A 341 3.38 -13.15 -33.72
CA SER A 341 2.84 -12.54 -32.49
C SER A 341 3.95 -11.86 -31.68
N ALA A 342 3.79 -10.54 -31.45
CA ALA A 342 4.76 -9.71 -30.74
C ALA A 342 5.15 -10.23 -29.34
N THR A 343 4.29 -11.02 -28.68
CA THR A 343 4.59 -11.58 -27.35
C THR A 343 5.42 -12.86 -27.40
N THR A 344 5.42 -13.58 -28.53
CA THR A 344 6.06 -14.90 -28.66
C THR A 344 7.21 -14.91 -29.65
N THR A 345 7.37 -13.87 -30.50
CA THR A 345 8.44 -13.78 -31.51
C THR A 345 9.82 -14.03 -30.92
N SER A 346 10.14 -13.38 -29.79
CA SER A 346 11.46 -13.52 -29.16
C SER A 346 11.78 -14.95 -28.74
N LEU A 347 10.82 -15.64 -28.11
CA LEU A 347 10.99 -17.03 -27.71
C LEU A 347 11.07 -17.96 -28.94
N ALA A 348 10.18 -17.77 -29.91
CA ALA A 348 10.14 -18.57 -31.13
C ALA A 348 11.44 -18.47 -31.93
N SER A 349 11.99 -17.27 -32.11
CA SER A 349 13.25 -17.06 -32.82
C SER A 349 14.44 -17.72 -32.14
N LYS A 350 14.49 -17.71 -30.80
CA LYS A 350 15.55 -18.39 -30.05
C LYS A 350 15.48 -19.91 -30.22
N LEU A 351 14.30 -20.50 -30.07
CA LEU A 351 14.11 -21.94 -30.22
C LEU A 351 14.32 -22.41 -31.68
N GLU A 352 13.98 -21.58 -32.66
CA GLU A 352 14.29 -21.84 -34.07
C GLU A 352 15.80 -21.77 -34.35
N GLN A 353 16.53 -20.89 -33.67
CA GLN A 353 17.98 -20.86 -33.76
C GLN A 353 18.60 -22.16 -33.22
N GLU A 354 18.14 -22.65 -32.06
CA GLU A 354 18.58 -23.93 -31.51
C GLU A 354 18.29 -25.12 -32.45
N MET A 355 17.16 -25.06 -33.18
CA MET A 355 16.83 -26.03 -34.22
C MET A 355 17.84 -26.07 -35.37
N TRP A 356 18.42 -24.94 -35.75
CA TRP A 356 19.44 -24.89 -36.81
C TRP A 356 20.84 -25.25 -36.31
N MET A 357 21.07 -25.15 -35.00
CA MET A 357 22.37 -25.44 -34.36
C MET A 357 22.51 -26.92 -33.95
N SER A 358 21.38 -27.62 -33.78
CA SER A 358 21.30 -29.05 -33.43
C SER A 358 21.32 -29.95 -34.68
#